data_AF-A0A5C5VW75-F1
#
_entry.id   AF-A0A5C5VW75-F1
#
_cell.length_a   1.000
_cell.length_b   1.000
_cell.length_c   1.000
_cell.angle_alpha   90.00
_cell.angle_beta   90.00
_cell.angle_gamma   90.00
#
_symmetry.space_group_name_H-M   'P 1'
#
loop_
_entity.id
_entity.type
_entity.pdbx_description
1 polymer ?
#
loop_
_entity_poly.entity_id
_entity_poly.type
_entity_poly.pdbx_seq_one_letter_code
_entity_poly.pdbx_strand_id
1 'polypeptide(L)'
;MHDRTVRLALVLALLFFLTGLLLVLLWIGASWSADAVQVACIVDTLVAFVALIGIWRRYVRWTVLRSIGTLGATALLLLHAVLWVPLLPVGCVASGLCFGQSALLGGFWAIACCLVWWGPVLWPVLRSRRSRDAEGGLLMTRSAVRCACSFALFPLLAGTFTFTLWGSQYWSASGWPLPGWLAYQACAVVTVLLWFLVWRRSVRWTRRRVLTSVSLGALVLLSPLGVLAHEDLRSAWRGYDSIVDAIILASPLFAGTAFLAGTAWSWRLKPAEAAARVAELGDEKVRSVSCPACRYSLRGLPEARCPECGWSGTIDEIVERSINELIEIAA
;
A
#
# COMPACT_ATOMS: atom_id res chain seq x y z
N MET A 1 5.90 -9.61 10.67
CA MET A 1 5.62 -8.18 10.47
C MET A 1 5.28 -7.56 11.82
N HIS A 2 5.80 -6.37 12.14
CA HIS A 2 5.49 -5.69 13.42
C HIS A 2 4.05 -5.15 13.44
N ASP A 3 3.48 -5.02 14.64
CA ASP A 3 2.08 -4.63 14.84
C ASP A 3 1.76 -3.27 14.18
N ARG A 4 2.69 -2.30 14.24
CA ARG A 4 2.54 -1.00 13.56
C ARG A 4 2.42 -1.14 12.04
N THR A 5 3.24 -1.99 11.42
CA THR A 5 3.20 -2.23 9.97
C THR A 5 1.93 -2.98 9.58
N VAL A 6 1.46 -3.91 10.42
CA VAL A 6 0.18 -4.60 10.20
C VAL A 6 -0.99 -3.61 10.27
N ARG A 7 -1.03 -2.73 11.29
CA ARG A 7 -2.06 -1.68 11.41
C ARG A 7 -2.03 -0.76 10.19
N LEU A 8 -0.85 -0.33 9.75
CA LEU A 8 -0.71 0.47 8.53
C LEU A 8 -1.30 -0.27 7.32
N ALA A 9 -0.92 -1.52 7.09
CA ALA A 9 -1.45 -2.32 5.99
C ALA A 9 -2.98 -2.51 6.06
N LEU A 10 -3.55 -2.70 7.25
CA LEU A 10 -5.00 -2.84 7.44
C LEU A 10 -5.76 -1.54 7.17
N VAL A 11 -5.25 -0.41 7.66
CA VAL A 11 -5.85 0.92 7.38
C VAL A 11 -5.81 1.21 5.88
N LEU A 12 -4.69 0.87 5.24
CA LEU A 12 -4.51 1.02 3.80
C LEU A 12 -5.45 0.10 3.00
N ALA A 13 -5.63 -1.15 3.43
CA ALA A 13 -6.59 -2.07 2.82
C ALA A 13 -8.04 -1.60 3.00
N LEU A 14 -8.38 -1.03 4.16
CA LEU A 14 -9.68 -0.42 4.41
C LEU A 14 -9.93 0.77 3.49
N LEU A 15 -8.92 1.62 3.26
CA LEU A 15 -9.04 2.75 2.33
C LEU A 15 -9.41 2.26 0.92
N PHE A 16 -8.72 1.23 0.41
CA PHE A 16 -9.06 0.62 -0.87
C PHE A 16 -10.44 0.01 -0.92
N PHE A 17 -10.85 -0.65 0.17
CA PHE A 17 -12.18 -1.21 0.26
C PHE A 17 -13.25 -0.13 0.15
N LEU A 18 -13.06 0.98 0.87
CA LEU A 18 -13.98 2.12 0.86
C LEU A 18 -14.01 2.80 -0.51
N THR A 19 -12.85 2.96 -1.17
CA THR A 19 -12.80 3.45 -2.56
C THR A 19 -13.55 2.50 -3.50
N GLY A 20 -13.33 1.18 -3.42
CA GLY A 20 -14.07 0.20 -4.21
C GLY A 20 -15.58 0.25 -3.95
N LEU A 21 -16.00 0.37 -2.69
CA LEU A 21 -17.40 0.51 -2.31
C LEU A 21 -18.01 1.81 -2.83
N LEU A 22 -17.29 2.93 -2.71
CA LEU A 22 -17.70 4.23 -3.23
C LEU A 22 -17.92 4.14 -4.74
N LEU A 23 -17.01 3.51 -5.48
CA LEU A 23 -17.17 3.27 -6.92
C LEU A 23 -18.41 2.46 -7.24
N VAL A 24 -18.70 1.40 -6.48
CA VAL A 24 -19.92 0.62 -6.64
C VAL A 24 -21.16 1.47 -6.39
N LEU A 25 -21.20 2.24 -5.30
CA LEU A 25 -22.33 3.10 -4.96
C LEU A 25 -22.57 4.19 -6.01
N LEU A 26 -21.50 4.80 -6.49
CA LEU A 26 -21.57 5.78 -7.59
C LEU A 26 -22.08 5.15 -8.88
N TRP A 27 -21.68 3.91 -9.15
CA TRP A 27 -22.14 3.17 -10.33
C TRP A 27 -23.63 2.84 -10.29
N ILE A 28 -24.13 2.47 -9.12
CA ILE A 28 -25.55 2.15 -8.91
C ILE A 28 -26.42 3.41 -8.95
N GLY A 29 -25.93 4.53 -8.40
CA GLY A 29 -26.72 5.75 -8.22
C GLY A 29 -26.78 6.69 -9.43
N ALA A 30 -25.87 6.57 -10.40
CA ALA A 30 -25.75 7.56 -11.47
C ALA A 30 -26.59 7.22 -12.72
N SER A 31 -27.44 8.14 -13.14
CA SER A 31 -27.66 8.42 -14.57
C SER A 31 -26.42 9.16 -15.07
N TRP A 32 -25.44 8.45 -15.62
CA TRP A 32 -24.08 8.94 -15.86
C TRP A 32 -24.00 10.15 -16.80
N SER A 33 -24.03 11.37 -16.25
CA SER A 33 -23.40 12.51 -16.92
C SER A 33 -21.89 12.45 -16.69
N ALA A 34 -21.08 12.87 -17.67
CA ALA A 34 -19.62 12.90 -17.54
C ALA A 34 -19.17 13.72 -16.31
N ASP A 35 -19.92 14.78 -15.97
CA ASP A 35 -19.65 15.67 -14.85
C ASP A 35 -19.76 14.95 -13.49
N ALA A 36 -20.77 14.08 -13.32
CA ALA A 36 -20.95 13.33 -12.08
C ALA A 36 -19.77 12.38 -11.82
N VAL A 37 -19.26 11.74 -12.87
CA VAL A 37 -18.08 10.87 -12.80
C VAL A 37 -16.83 11.66 -12.42
N GLN A 38 -16.64 12.82 -13.05
CA GLN A 38 -15.51 13.69 -12.75
C GLN A 38 -15.52 14.13 -11.29
N VAL A 39 -16.66 14.63 -10.79
CA VAL A 39 -16.82 15.06 -9.40
C VAL A 39 -16.53 13.89 -8.45
N ALA A 40 -17.08 12.71 -8.72
CA ALA A 40 -16.82 11.51 -7.94
C ALA A 40 -15.33 11.16 -7.87
N CYS A 41 -14.62 11.22 -8.99
CA CYS A 41 -13.19 10.93 -9.04
C CYS A 41 -12.37 11.95 -8.27
N ILE A 42 -12.72 13.24 -8.38
CA ILE A 42 -12.09 14.31 -7.60
C ILE A 42 -12.28 14.06 -6.10
N VAL A 43 -13.51 13.71 -5.68
CA VAL A 43 -13.83 13.44 -4.27
C VAL A 43 -13.08 12.22 -3.75
N ASP A 44 -13.13 11.08 -4.45
CA ASP A 44 -12.41 9.86 -4.05
C ASP A 44 -10.90 10.12 -3.94
N THR A 45 -10.34 10.80 -4.94
CA THR A 45 -8.95 11.22 -4.98
C THR A 45 -8.57 12.09 -3.77
N LEU A 46 -9.37 13.11 -3.45
CA LEU A 46 -9.16 13.97 -2.29
C LEU A 46 -9.24 13.20 -0.97
N VAL A 47 -10.25 12.34 -0.82
CA VAL A 47 -10.43 11.51 0.38
C VAL A 47 -9.24 10.58 0.59
N ALA A 48 -8.82 9.88 -0.47
CA ALA A 48 -7.65 9.00 -0.44
C ALA A 48 -6.38 9.76 -0.04
N PHE A 49 -6.17 10.97 -0.56
CA PHE A 49 -5.00 11.78 -0.19
C PHE A 49 -5.02 12.29 1.23
N VAL A 50 -6.15 12.84 1.68
CA VAL A 50 -6.26 13.35 3.06
C VAL A 50 -6.03 12.20 4.04
N ALA A 51 -6.61 11.02 3.76
CA ALA A 51 -6.39 9.82 4.55
C ALA A 51 -4.92 9.40 4.53
N LEU A 52 -4.29 9.32 3.36
CA LEU A 52 -2.87 8.95 3.25
C LEU A 52 -1.98 9.96 3.98
N ILE A 53 -2.12 11.27 3.74
CA ILE A 53 -1.35 12.31 4.44
C ILE A 53 -1.53 12.20 5.95
N GLY A 54 -2.75 11.98 6.43
CA GLY A 54 -3.05 11.78 7.84
C GLY A 54 -2.33 10.55 8.43
N ILE A 55 -2.34 9.44 7.70
CA ILE A 55 -1.58 8.24 8.04
C ILE A 55 -0.08 8.56 8.09
N TRP A 56 0.48 9.15 7.03
CA TRP A 56 1.91 9.44 6.93
C TRP A 56 2.41 10.43 7.98
N ARG A 57 1.59 11.40 8.38
CA ARG A 57 1.87 12.30 9.52
C ARG A 57 2.15 11.57 10.82
N ARG A 58 1.58 10.38 11.02
CA ARG A 58 1.86 9.55 12.20
C ARG A 58 3.15 8.74 12.09
N TYR A 59 3.63 8.46 10.88
CA TYR A 59 4.76 7.55 10.65
C TYR A 59 6.04 8.23 10.15
N VAL A 60 5.95 9.45 9.61
CA VAL A 60 7.06 10.17 8.98
C VAL A 60 7.22 11.54 9.63
N ARG A 61 8.45 11.89 10.02
CA ARG A 61 8.78 13.27 10.39
C ARG A 61 8.71 14.15 9.14
N TRP A 62 7.84 15.14 9.17
CA TRP A 62 7.69 16.10 8.07
C TRP A 62 8.85 17.09 8.13
N THR A 63 9.67 17.08 7.07
CA THR A 63 10.69 18.09 6.82
C THR A 63 10.17 19.03 5.73
N VAL A 64 10.71 20.24 5.63
CA VAL A 64 10.33 21.20 4.59
C VAL A 64 10.40 20.58 3.19
N LEU A 65 11.49 19.86 2.89
CA LEU A 65 11.66 19.16 1.61
C LEU A 65 10.56 18.12 1.36
N ARG A 66 10.20 17.32 2.38
CA ARG A 66 9.12 16.32 2.26
C ARG A 66 7.76 16.99 2.05
N SER A 67 7.49 18.08 2.77
CA SER A 67 6.26 18.86 2.60
C SER A 67 6.15 19.40 1.18
N ILE A 68 7.20 20.07 0.67
CA ILE A 68 7.23 20.65 -0.66
C ILE A 68 7.09 19.55 -1.74
N GLY A 69 7.85 18.46 -1.63
CA GLY A 69 7.75 17.37 -2.60
C GLY A 69 6.38 16.68 -2.62
N THR A 70 5.74 16.53 -1.45
CA THR A 70 4.37 15.99 -1.37
C THR A 70 3.37 16.97 -1.98
N LEU A 71 3.47 18.27 -1.65
CA LEU A 71 2.60 19.30 -2.22
C LEU A 71 2.73 19.37 -3.74
N GLY A 72 3.96 19.33 -4.27
CA GLY A 72 4.20 19.32 -5.71
C GLY A 72 3.60 18.09 -6.39
N ALA A 73 3.78 16.89 -5.81
CA ALA A 73 3.15 15.68 -6.33
C ALA A 73 1.62 15.76 -6.30
N THR A 74 1.04 16.24 -5.20
CA THR A 74 -0.42 16.40 -5.06
C THR A 74 -0.97 17.43 -6.04
N ALA A 75 -0.27 18.56 -6.23
CA ALA A 75 -0.69 19.62 -7.15
C ALA A 75 -0.74 19.13 -8.61
N LEU A 76 0.27 18.35 -9.05
CA LEU A 76 0.28 17.76 -10.39
C LEU A 76 -0.93 16.85 -10.63
N LEU A 77 -1.29 16.07 -9.62
CA LEU A 77 -2.40 15.15 -9.73
C LEU A 77 -3.76 15.84 -9.67
N LEU A 78 -3.92 16.83 -8.78
CA LEU A 78 -5.13 17.66 -8.74
C LEU A 78 -5.30 18.46 -10.04
N LEU A 79 -4.21 19.00 -10.59
CA LEU A 79 -4.25 19.67 -11.89
C LEU A 79 -4.79 18.74 -12.96
N HIS A 80 -4.33 17.48 -12.99
CA HIS A 80 -4.86 16.50 -13.93
C HIS A 80 -6.35 16.21 -13.69
N ALA A 81 -6.76 15.96 -12.44
CA ALA A 81 -8.15 15.68 -12.09
C ALA A 81 -9.09 16.86 -12.41
N VAL A 82 -8.61 18.10 -12.29
CA VAL A 82 -9.36 19.31 -12.65
C VAL A 82 -9.45 19.49 -14.16
N LEU A 83 -8.34 19.30 -14.88
CA LEU A 83 -8.34 19.42 -16.34
C LEU A 83 -9.23 18.36 -16.98
N TRP A 84 -9.26 17.15 -16.42
CA TRP A 84 -10.11 16.03 -16.85
C TRP A 84 -10.04 15.72 -18.36
N VAL A 85 -8.90 16.05 -18.97
CA VAL A 85 -8.63 15.77 -20.38
C VAL A 85 -7.92 14.41 -20.45
N PRO A 86 -8.45 13.45 -21.23
CA PRO A 86 -7.75 12.19 -21.44
C PRO A 86 -6.42 12.47 -22.15
N LEU A 87 -5.34 11.80 -21.75
CA LEU A 87 -4.03 11.94 -22.43
C LEU A 87 -4.07 11.52 -23.90
N LEU A 88 -5.05 10.69 -24.26
CA LEU A 88 -5.28 10.23 -25.62
C LEU A 88 -6.52 10.94 -26.16
N PRO A 89 -6.49 11.46 -27.40
CA PRO A 89 -7.66 12.05 -28.03
C PRO A 89 -8.67 10.95 -28.36
N VAL A 90 -9.60 10.72 -27.44
CA VAL A 90 -10.63 9.68 -27.52
C VAL A 90 -12.00 10.33 -27.36
N GLY A 91 -12.91 10.02 -28.29
CA GLY A 91 -14.26 10.58 -28.33
C GLY A 91 -15.16 10.08 -27.19
N CYS A 92 -16.13 9.22 -27.53
CA CYS A 92 -17.24 8.84 -26.64
C CYS A 92 -16.86 8.10 -25.35
N VAL A 93 -15.59 7.70 -25.20
CA VAL A 93 -15.09 6.88 -24.08
C VAL A 93 -14.18 7.71 -23.14
N ALA A 94 -14.18 9.03 -23.29
CA ALA A 94 -13.33 9.94 -22.51
C ALA A 94 -13.47 9.74 -21.00
N SER A 95 -14.69 9.56 -20.47
CA SER A 95 -14.92 9.44 -19.02
C SER A 95 -14.27 8.19 -18.40
N GLY A 96 -14.34 7.04 -19.07
CA GLY A 96 -13.72 5.79 -18.59
C GLY A 96 -12.19 5.84 -18.66
N LEU A 97 -11.64 6.51 -19.67
CA LEU A 97 -10.20 6.72 -19.78
C LEU A 97 -9.67 7.72 -18.75
N CYS A 98 -10.39 8.82 -18.50
CA CYS A 98 -10.06 9.76 -17.42
C CYS A 98 -10.12 9.09 -16.03
N PHE A 99 -11.06 8.17 -15.83
CA PHE A 99 -11.13 7.35 -14.62
C PHE A 99 -9.87 6.52 -14.42
N GLY A 100 -9.51 5.69 -15.41
CA GLY A 100 -8.32 4.85 -15.31
C GLY A 100 -7.03 5.65 -15.20
N GLN A 101 -6.95 6.78 -15.90
CA GLN A 101 -5.84 7.70 -15.80
C GLN A 101 -5.69 8.31 -14.40
N SER A 102 -6.80 8.70 -13.76
CA SER A 102 -6.78 9.24 -12.40
C SER A 102 -6.26 8.23 -11.39
N ALA A 103 -6.70 6.97 -11.48
CA ALA A 103 -6.20 5.88 -10.64
C ALA A 103 -4.70 5.59 -10.87
N LEU A 104 -4.25 5.58 -12.14
CA LEU A 104 -2.82 5.45 -12.49
C LEU A 104 -1.97 6.55 -11.86
N LEU A 105 -2.42 7.80 -11.99
CA LEU A 105 -1.72 8.94 -11.40
C LEU A 105 -1.69 8.86 -9.89
N GLY A 106 -2.74 8.36 -9.23
CA GLY A 106 -2.71 8.07 -7.79
C GLY A 106 -1.59 7.10 -7.41
N GLY A 107 -1.36 6.09 -8.25
CA GLY A 107 -0.23 5.16 -8.12
C GLY A 107 1.12 5.85 -8.27
N PHE A 108 1.30 6.67 -9.32
CA PHE A 108 2.53 7.45 -9.53
C PHE A 108 2.78 8.46 -8.41
N TRP A 109 1.74 9.11 -7.91
CA TRP A 109 1.82 10.00 -6.76
C TRP A 109 2.33 9.27 -5.53
N ALA A 110 1.78 8.08 -5.25
CA ALA A 110 2.23 7.28 -4.13
C ALA A 110 3.71 6.95 -4.29
N ILE A 111 4.16 6.49 -5.47
CA ILE A 111 5.59 6.26 -5.76
C ILE A 111 6.44 7.53 -5.59
N ALA A 112 5.98 8.67 -6.10
CA ALA A 112 6.70 9.93 -5.97
C ALA A 112 6.88 10.33 -4.50
N CYS A 113 5.82 10.24 -3.70
CA CYS A 113 5.91 10.43 -2.24
C CYS A 113 6.86 9.40 -1.60
N CYS A 114 6.83 8.14 -2.05
CA CYS A 114 7.76 7.12 -1.58
C CYS A 114 9.21 7.53 -1.80
N LEU A 115 9.53 7.99 -3.01
CA LEU A 115 10.88 8.40 -3.39
C LEU A 115 11.32 9.68 -2.66
N VAL A 116 10.45 10.68 -2.52
CA VAL A 116 10.76 11.91 -1.77
C VAL A 116 11.02 11.61 -0.29
N TRP A 117 10.20 10.75 0.30
CA TRP A 117 10.28 10.48 1.74
C TRP A 117 11.39 9.51 2.09
N TRP A 118 11.62 8.51 1.24
CA TRP A 118 12.49 7.37 1.53
C TRP A 118 13.70 7.24 0.62
N GLY A 119 13.86 8.09 -0.39
CA GLY A 119 15.08 8.16 -1.20
C GLY A 119 16.38 8.17 -0.36
N PRO A 120 16.48 9.01 0.70
CA PRO A 120 17.67 8.98 1.55
C PRO A 120 17.90 7.66 2.31
N VAL A 121 16.85 6.87 2.54
CA VAL A 121 16.94 5.53 3.17
C VAL A 121 17.30 4.46 2.14
N LEU A 122 16.75 4.57 0.94
CA LEU A 122 16.94 3.64 -0.17
C LEU A 122 18.32 3.77 -0.82
N TRP A 123 18.95 4.94 -0.75
CA TRP A 123 20.28 5.21 -1.31
C TRP A 123 21.32 5.48 -0.20
N PRO A 124 22.07 4.44 0.25
CA PRO A 124 23.07 4.54 1.32
C PRO A 124 24.17 5.58 1.06
N VAL A 125 24.43 5.90 -0.21
CA VAL A 125 25.42 6.90 -0.63
C VAL A 125 25.10 8.29 -0.06
N LEU A 126 23.81 8.60 0.18
CA LEU A 126 23.38 9.86 0.78
C LEU A 126 23.47 9.87 2.33
N ARG A 127 23.78 8.72 2.94
CA ARG A 127 23.73 8.51 4.39
C ARG A 127 24.98 9.00 5.12
N SER A 128 26.12 9.12 4.42
CA SER A 128 27.43 9.40 5.02
C SER A 128 27.56 10.79 5.66
N ARG A 129 26.69 11.75 5.35
CA ARG A 129 26.77 13.13 5.87
C ARG A 129 25.75 13.49 6.94
N ARG A 130 24.76 12.65 7.25
CA ARG A 130 23.58 13.06 8.05
C ARG A 130 23.38 12.33 9.38
N SER A 131 24.32 11.47 9.81
CA SER A 131 24.10 10.56 10.94
C SER A 131 24.37 11.13 12.33
N ARG A 132 24.72 12.43 12.50
CA ARG A 132 24.99 13.00 13.84
C ARG A 132 23.87 13.86 14.43
N ASP A 133 22.95 14.42 13.63
CA ASP A 133 21.98 15.41 14.16
C ASP A 133 20.53 14.90 14.30
N ALA A 134 20.29 13.59 14.15
CA ALA A 134 18.94 13.01 14.10
C ALA A 134 18.50 12.30 15.40
N GLU A 135 19.02 12.72 16.56
CA GLU A 135 18.89 11.99 17.84
C GLU A 135 17.49 11.96 18.51
N GLY A 136 16.44 12.55 17.94
CA GLY A 136 15.14 12.66 18.65
C GLY A 136 13.89 12.19 17.91
N GLY A 137 13.98 11.81 16.63
CA GLY A 137 12.80 11.49 15.83
C GLY A 137 12.59 9.98 15.67
N LEU A 138 11.35 9.49 15.81
CA LEU A 138 10.97 8.14 15.42
C LEU A 138 11.33 7.91 13.94
N LEU A 139 12.47 7.26 13.71
CA LEU A 139 12.88 6.81 12.39
C LEU A 139 11.92 5.71 11.96
N MET A 140 11.27 5.93 10.82
CA MET A 140 10.37 4.96 10.23
C MET A 140 11.14 3.69 9.88
N THR A 141 10.69 2.54 10.36
CA THR A 141 11.39 1.25 10.17
C THR A 141 11.41 0.85 8.69
N ARG A 142 12.42 0.08 8.28
CA ARG A 142 12.51 -0.45 6.90
C ARG A 142 11.24 -1.19 6.47
N SER A 143 10.58 -1.87 7.41
CA SER A 143 9.32 -2.60 7.18
C SER A 143 8.16 -1.68 6.80
N ALA A 144 8.06 -0.50 7.42
CA ALA A 144 7.02 0.46 7.10
C ALA A 144 7.25 1.10 5.72
N VAL A 145 8.51 1.37 5.36
CA VAL A 145 8.89 1.81 4.00
C VAL A 145 8.51 0.75 2.96
N ARG A 146 8.87 -0.53 3.21
CA ARG A 146 8.49 -1.64 2.33
C ARG A 146 6.98 -1.73 2.15
N CYS A 147 6.22 -1.65 3.24
CA CYS A 147 4.75 -1.65 3.20
C CYS A 147 4.19 -0.51 2.36
N ALA A 148 4.76 0.68 2.50
CA ALA A 148 4.35 1.85 1.76
C ALA A 148 4.64 1.76 0.25
N CYS A 149 5.86 1.38 -0.13
CA CYS A 149 6.20 1.17 -1.54
C CYS A 149 5.35 0.07 -2.15
N SER A 150 5.07 -0.99 -1.40
CA SER A 150 4.24 -2.09 -1.88
C SER A 150 2.77 -1.67 -2.05
N PHE A 151 2.28 -0.73 -1.22
CA PHE A 151 0.95 -0.16 -1.36
C PHE A 151 0.79 0.64 -2.67
N ALA A 152 1.83 1.36 -3.09
CA ALA A 152 1.80 2.14 -4.32
C ALA A 152 1.60 1.30 -5.60
N LEU A 153 1.77 -0.03 -5.52
CA LEU A 153 1.52 -0.96 -6.64
C LEU A 153 0.02 -1.21 -6.88
N PHE A 154 -0.84 -1.04 -5.87
CA PHE A 154 -2.27 -1.35 -5.99
C PHE A 154 -3.08 -0.32 -6.79
N PRO A 155 -2.91 1.01 -6.61
CA PRO A 155 -3.58 1.98 -7.46
C PRO A 155 -3.06 1.90 -8.89
N LEU A 156 -1.77 1.57 -9.07
CA LEU A 156 -1.22 1.27 -10.40
C LEU A 156 -1.92 0.09 -11.05
N LEU A 157 -2.11 -1.02 -10.33
CA LEU A 157 -2.80 -2.21 -10.83
C LEU A 157 -4.26 -1.91 -11.23
N ALA A 158 -5.01 -1.22 -10.36
CA ALA A 158 -6.39 -0.87 -10.62
C ALA A 158 -6.51 0.17 -11.75
N GLY A 159 -5.59 1.13 -11.81
CA GLY A 159 -5.50 2.12 -12.85
C GLY A 159 -5.15 1.54 -14.21
N THR A 160 -4.15 0.65 -14.31
CA THR A 160 -3.83 -0.03 -15.57
C THR A 160 -5.00 -0.89 -16.04
N PHE A 161 -5.68 -1.59 -15.12
CA PHE A 161 -6.87 -2.37 -15.47
C PHE A 161 -7.94 -1.51 -16.14
N THR A 162 -8.36 -0.46 -15.45
CA THR A 162 -9.49 0.37 -15.87
C THR A 162 -9.12 1.17 -17.12
N PHE A 163 -7.92 1.73 -17.16
CA PHE A 163 -7.42 2.42 -18.35
C PHE A 163 -7.38 1.50 -19.58
N THR A 164 -6.89 0.27 -19.44
CA THR A 164 -6.80 -0.67 -20.56
C THR A 164 -8.16 -1.21 -20.96
N LEU A 165 -9.05 -1.49 -20.00
CA LEU A 165 -10.43 -1.92 -20.28
C LEU A 165 -11.20 -0.88 -21.11
N TRP A 166 -11.20 0.37 -20.66
CA TRP A 166 -11.90 1.45 -21.35
C TRP A 166 -11.22 1.86 -22.66
N GLY A 167 -9.89 1.87 -22.68
CA GLY A 167 -9.13 2.12 -23.90
C GLY A 167 -9.43 1.06 -24.96
N SER A 168 -9.52 -0.20 -24.57
CA SER A 168 -9.73 -1.28 -25.53
C SER A 168 -11.19 -1.39 -26.01
N GLN A 169 -12.19 -1.06 -25.18
CA GLN A 169 -13.58 -0.86 -25.65
C GLN A 169 -13.68 0.23 -26.74
N TYR A 170 -12.86 1.28 -26.67
CA TYR A 170 -12.80 2.29 -27.73
C TYR A 170 -12.26 1.74 -29.06
N TRP A 171 -11.28 0.83 -29.00
CA TRP A 171 -10.61 0.31 -30.19
C TRP A 171 -11.29 -0.91 -30.83
N SER A 172 -12.03 -1.72 -30.06
CA SER A 172 -12.69 -2.92 -30.57
C SER A 172 -14.21 -2.74 -30.67
N ALA A 173 -14.73 -2.59 -31.90
CA ALA A 173 -16.17 -2.71 -32.17
C ALA A 173 -16.70 -4.16 -32.04
N SER A 174 -15.85 -5.14 -31.71
CA SER A 174 -16.06 -6.57 -31.99
C SER A 174 -16.00 -7.51 -30.77
N GLY A 175 -16.23 -7.02 -29.56
CA GLY A 175 -16.26 -7.86 -28.35
C GLY A 175 -14.97 -7.82 -27.53
N TRP A 176 -15.02 -8.46 -26.36
CA TRP A 176 -14.11 -8.22 -25.24
C TRP A 176 -12.62 -8.25 -25.63
N PRO A 177 -11.87 -7.20 -25.27
CA PRO A 177 -10.49 -7.09 -25.70
C PRO A 177 -9.57 -7.92 -24.80
N LEU A 178 -9.19 -9.08 -25.33
CA LEU A 178 -8.03 -9.86 -24.87
C LEU A 178 -6.83 -8.98 -24.45
N PRO A 179 -6.49 -7.86 -25.14
CA PRO A 179 -5.44 -6.95 -24.69
C PRO A 179 -5.62 -6.36 -23.29
N GLY A 180 -6.85 -5.96 -22.91
CA GLY A 180 -7.11 -5.38 -21.59
C GLY A 180 -6.95 -6.43 -20.48
N TRP A 181 -7.40 -7.66 -20.74
CA TRP A 181 -7.19 -8.78 -19.84
C TRP A 181 -5.70 -9.14 -19.71
N LEU A 182 -4.95 -9.20 -20.82
CA LEU A 182 -3.51 -9.48 -20.79
C LEU A 182 -2.73 -8.40 -20.01
N ALA A 183 -3.06 -7.13 -20.23
CA ALA A 183 -2.43 -6.02 -19.51
C ALA A 183 -2.71 -6.09 -18.01
N TYR A 184 -3.94 -6.40 -17.61
CA TYR A 184 -4.28 -6.66 -16.22
C TYR A 184 -3.43 -7.78 -15.63
N GLN A 185 -3.42 -8.94 -16.30
CA GLN A 185 -2.73 -10.12 -15.78
C GLN A 185 -1.24 -9.86 -15.66
N ALA A 186 -0.63 -9.19 -16.63
CA ALA A 186 0.75 -8.78 -16.54
C ALA A 186 1.00 -7.90 -15.29
N CYS A 187 0.18 -6.87 -15.07
CA CYS A 187 0.31 -6.03 -13.88
C CYS A 187 0.05 -6.79 -12.58
N ALA A 188 -0.93 -7.69 -12.54
CA ALA A 188 -1.27 -8.49 -11.36
C ALA A 188 -0.14 -9.46 -11.00
N VAL A 189 0.40 -10.18 -11.99
CA VAL A 189 1.56 -11.05 -11.82
C VAL A 189 2.76 -10.27 -11.32
N VAL A 190 3.09 -9.14 -11.96
CA VAL A 190 4.20 -8.28 -11.52
C VAL A 190 3.97 -7.80 -10.09
N THR A 191 2.76 -7.36 -9.75
CA THR A 191 2.41 -6.87 -8.40
C THR A 191 2.59 -7.96 -7.35
N VAL A 192 2.05 -9.17 -7.60
CA VAL A 192 2.18 -10.31 -6.70
C VAL A 192 3.63 -10.74 -6.55
N LEU A 193 4.38 -10.86 -7.66
CA LEU A 193 5.80 -11.21 -7.63
C LEU A 193 6.64 -10.18 -6.87
N LEU A 194 6.46 -8.89 -7.16
CA LEU A 194 7.15 -7.81 -6.44
C LEU A 194 6.78 -7.83 -4.95
N TRP A 195 5.51 -8.07 -4.61
CA TRP A 195 5.08 -8.21 -3.22
C TRP A 195 5.85 -9.36 -2.54
N PHE A 196 5.92 -10.54 -3.13
CA PHE A 196 6.72 -11.65 -2.57
C PHE A 196 8.21 -11.29 -2.47
N LEU A 197 8.80 -10.67 -3.49
CA LEU A 197 10.22 -10.29 -3.50
C LEU A 197 10.57 -9.27 -2.42
N VAL A 198 9.73 -8.25 -2.23
CA VAL A 198 9.92 -7.22 -1.19
C VAL A 198 9.85 -7.85 0.20
N TRP A 199 8.97 -8.83 0.40
CA TRP A 199 8.73 -9.43 1.70
C TRP A 199 9.55 -10.70 1.98
N ARG A 200 10.24 -11.27 0.98
CA ARG A 200 10.90 -12.57 1.08
C ARG A 200 11.85 -12.72 2.27
N ARG A 201 12.59 -11.66 2.62
CA ARG A 201 13.54 -11.65 3.75
C ARG A 201 12.92 -11.24 5.08
N SER A 202 11.80 -10.52 5.06
CA SER A 202 11.17 -9.96 6.26
C SER A 202 10.23 -10.95 6.95
N VAL A 203 9.70 -11.90 6.18
CA VAL A 203 8.71 -12.88 6.62
C VAL A 203 9.41 -14.24 6.79
N ARG A 204 9.22 -14.89 7.94
CA ARG A 204 9.61 -16.30 8.11
C ARG A 204 8.54 -17.14 7.41
N TRP A 205 8.88 -17.65 6.23
CA TRP A 205 7.96 -18.41 5.38
C TRP A 205 7.73 -19.80 5.95
N THR A 206 6.60 -19.96 6.64
CA THR A 206 6.07 -21.27 7.01
C THR A 206 5.15 -21.77 5.89
N ARG A 207 4.95 -23.10 5.78
CA ARG A 207 4.06 -23.70 4.78
C ARG A 207 2.67 -23.03 4.77
N ARG A 208 2.10 -22.75 5.96
CA ARG A 208 0.83 -22.05 6.09
C ARG A 208 0.85 -20.64 5.49
N ARG A 209 1.89 -19.84 5.77
CA ARG A 209 2.02 -18.47 5.23
C ARG A 209 2.18 -18.48 3.72
N VAL A 210 2.97 -19.41 3.17
CA VAL A 210 3.12 -19.58 1.72
C VAL A 210 1.78 -19.90 1.09
N LEU A 211 1.06 -20.92 1.59
CA LEU A 211 -0.25 -21.30 1.07
C LEU A 211 -1.23 -20.13 1.14
N THR A 212 -1.37 -19.46 2.29
CA THR A 212 -2.27 -18.31 2.42
C THR A 212 -1.91 -17.19 1.44
N SER A 213 -0.62 -16.82 1.31
CA SER A 213 -0.20 -15.77 0.39
C SER A 213 -0.40 -16.15 -1.08
N VAL A 214 -0.15 -17.41 -1.45
CA VAL A 214 -0.38 -17.90 -2.82
C VAL A 214 -1.88 -17.94 -3.13
N SER A 215 -2.72 -18.44 -2.23
CA SER A 215 -4.17 -18.46 -2.42
C SER A 215 -4.74 -17.04 -2.56
N LEU A 216 -4.28 -16.10 -1.73
CA LEU A 216 -4.69 -14.71 -1.87
C LEU A 216 -4.14 -14.06 -3.16
N GLY A 217 -2.92 -14.41 -3.58
CA GLY A 217 -2.36 -13.92 -4.84
C GLY A 217 -3.12 -14.46 -6.06
N ALA A 218 -3.54 -15.72 -6.01
CA ALA A 218 -4.42 -16.33 -6.99
C ALA A 218 -5.77 -15.61 -7.05
N LEU A 219 -6.33 -15.18 -5.92
CA LEU A 219 -7.57 -14.38 -5.90
C LEU A 219 -7.42 -13.07 -6.70
N VAL A 220 -6.28 -12.39 -6.62
CA VAL A 220 -5.99 -11.19 -7.44
C VAL A 220 -5.87 -11.54 -8.92
N LEU A 221 -5.18 -12.63 -9.26
CA LEU A 221 -5.03 -13.05 -10.66
C LEU A 221 -6.37 -13.49 -11.27
N LEU A 222 -7.24 -14.11 -10.48
CA LEU A 222 -8.52 -14.65 -10.93
C LEU A 222 -9.67 -13.63 -10.86
N SER A 223 -9.49 -12.47 -10.22
CA SER A 223 -10.58 -11.49 -10.09
C SER A 223 -11.21 -11.03 -11.41
N PRO A 224 -10.48 -10.88 -12.53
CA PRO A 224 -11.10 -10.53 -13.81
C PRO A 224 -11.89 -11.68 -14.44
N LEU A 225 -11.83 -12.93 -13.94
CA LEU A 225 -12.60 -14.02 -14.53
C LEU A 225 -14.11 -13.78 -14.41
N GLY A 226 -14.56 -13.05 -13.39
CA GLY A 226 -15.96 -12.65 -13.27
C GLY A 226 -16.42 -11.80 -14.45
N VAL A 227 -15.50 -11.02 -15.03
CA VAL A 227 -15.72 -10.22 -16.23
C VAL A 227 -15.90 -11.12 -17.46
N LEU A 228 -15.08 -12.17 -17.61
CA LEU A 228 -15.19 -13.12 -18.73
C LEU A 228 -16.46 -13.98 -18.63
N ALA A 229 -16.82 -14.40 -17.43
CA ALA A 229 -18.04 -15.17 -17.18
C ALA A 229 -19.32 -14.31 -17.26
N HIS A 230 -19.17 -12.98 -17.30
CA HIS A 230 -20.29 -12.06 -17.19
C HIS A 230 -21.25 -12.15 -18.38
N GLU A 231 -20.75 -12.36 -19.61
CA GLU A 231 -21.63 -12.44 -20.79
C GLU A 231 -22.62 -13.62 -20.70
N ASP A 232 -22.12 -14.79 -20.28
CA ASP A 232 -22.95 -15.98 -20.07
C ASP A 232 -23.95 -15.75 -18.92
N LEU A 233 -23.48 -15.12 -17.84
CA LEU A 233 -24.30 -14.84 -16.65
C LEU A 233 -25.36 -13.76 -16.92
N ARG A 234 -25.12 -12.77 -17.78
CA ARG A 234 -26.07 -11.68 -18.05
C ARG A 234 -27.43 -12.19 -18.51
N SER A 235 -27.44 -13.29 -19.25
CA SER A 235 -28.66 -13.94 -19.71
C SER A 235 -29.53 -14.48 -18.56
N ALA A 236 -28.91 -14.88 -17.44
CA ALA A 236 -29.54 -15.47 -16.28
C ALA A 236 -29.99 -14.44 -15.21
N TRP A 237 -29.42 -13.23 -15.22
CA TRP A 237 -29.59 -12.23 -14.15
C TRP A 237 -30.35 -10.95 -14.58
N ARG A 238 -31.31 -11.08 -15.50
CA ARG A 238 -32.11 -9.95 -16.01
C ARG A 238 -32.75 -9.16 -14.86
N GLY A 239 -32.37 -7.89 -14.71
CA GLY A 239 -32.92 -6.97 -13.70
C GLY A 239 -31.95 -6.53 -12.59
N TYR A 240 -30.77 -7.15 -12.46
CA TYR A 240 -29.71 -6.75 -11.52
C TYR A 240 -28.45 -6.22 -12.23
N ASP A 241 -28.55 -5.96 -13.53
CA ASP A 241 -27.41 -5.73 -14.41
C ASP A 241 -26.48 -4.62 -13.89
N SER A 242 -27.03 -3.50 -13.38
CA SER A 242 -26.19 -2.38 -12.90
C SER A 242 -25.36 -2.69 -11.65
N ILE A 243 -25.89 -3.49 -10.71
CA ILE A 243 -25.19 -3.82 -9.46
C ILE A 243 -24.12 -4.88 -9.71
N VAL A 244 -24.47 -5.91 -10.49
CA VAL A 244 -23.55 -6.99 -10.82
C VAL A 244 -22.37 -6.46 -11.64
N ASP A 245 -22.64 -5.58 -12.62
CA ASP A 245 -21.61 -4.93 -13.43
C ASP A 245 -20.67 -4.09 -12.55
N ALA A 246 -21.22 -3.34 -11.58
CA ALA A 246 -20.43 -2.55 -10.63
C ALA A 246 -19.50 -3.42 -9.77
N ILE A 247 -20.02 -4.53 -9.23
CA ILE A 247 -19.24 -5.45 -8.39
C ILE A 247 -18.14 -6.12 -9.20
N ILE A 248 -18.44 -6.55 -10.42
CA ILE A 248 -17.48 -7.18 -11.32
C ILE A 248 -16.36 -6.19 -11.67
N LEU A 249 -16.71 -4.94 -11.98
CA LEU A 249 -15.74 -3.89 -12.29
C LEU A 249 -14.87 -3.54 -11.07
N ALA A 250 -15.45 -3.54 -9.86
CA ALA A 250 -14.73 -3.28 -8.61
C ALA A 250 -13.98 -4.51 -8.05
N SER A 251 -14.19 -5.70 -8.60
CA SER A 251 -13.60 -6.94 -8.10
C SER A 251 -12.07 -6.93 -7.95
N PRO A 252 -11.27 -6.26 -8.82
CA PRO A 252 -9.82 -6.16 -8.60
C PRO A 252 -9.45 -5.38 -7.34
N LEU A 253 -10.23 -4.35 -6.99
CA LEU A 253 -10.01 -3.57 -5.77
C LEU A 253 -10.30 -4.43 -4.53
N PHE A 254 -11.42 -5.16 -4.54
CA PHE A 254 -11.75 -6.07 -3.44
C PHE A 254 -10.75 -7.22 -3.30
N ALA A 255 -10.31 -7.82 -4.41
CA ALA A 255 -9.28 -8.84 -4.41
C ALA A 255 -7.94 -8.30 -3.90
N GLY A 256 -7.56 -7.09 -4.33
CA GLY A 256 -6.37 -6.38 -3.85
C GLY A 256 -6.43 -6.10 -2.34
N THR A 257 -7.56 -5.61 -1.84
CA THR A 257 -7.83 -5.43 -0.40
C THR A 257 -7.69 -6.74 0.36
N ALA A 258 -8.33 -7.81 -0.12
CA ALA A 258 -8.28 -9.12 0.53
C ALA A 258 -6.85 -9.67 0.58
N PHE A 259 -6.09 -9.48 -0.51
CA PHE A 259 -4.68 -9.86 -0.57
C PHE A 259 -3.81 -9.05 0.41
N LEU A 260 -3.97 -7.72 0.44
CA LEU A 260 -3.26 -6.85 1.37
C LEU A 260 -3.56 -7.18 2.84
N ALA A 261 -4.84 -7.17 3.21
CA ALA A 261 -5.27 -7.42 4.58
C ALA A 261 -4.94 -8.85 5.02
N GLY A 262 -5.20 -9.84 4.15
CA GLY A 262 -4.96 -11.24 4.42
C GLY A 262 -3.47 -11.57 4.55
N THR A 263 -2.61 -11.03 3.67
CA THR A 263 -1.16 -11.21 3.80
C THR A 263 -0.62 -10.51 5.05
N ALA A 264 -1.00 -9.26 5.30
CA ALA A 264 -0.60 -8.53 6.52
C ALA A 264 -1.01 -9.25 7.80
N TRP A 265 -2.24 -9.77 7.86
CA TRP A 265 -2.74 -10.54 8.98
C TRP A 265 -1.99 -11.86 9.16
N SER A 266 -1.81 -12.63 8.09
CA SER A 266 -1.12 -13.93 8.14
C SER A 266 0.37 -13.81 8.49
N TRP A 267 0.98 -12.67 8.16
CA TRP A 267 2.39 -12.37 8.42
C TRP A 267 2.63 -11.67 9.76
N ARG A 268 1.57 -11.44 10.54
CA ARG A 268 1.70 -10.92 11.91
C ARG A 268 2.63 -11.81 12.72
N LEU A 269 3.59 -11.18 13.39
CA LEU A 269 4.48 -11.91 14.29
C LEU A 269 3.67 -12.34 15.51
N LYS A 270 3.60 -13.65 15.76
CA LYS A 270 2.93 -14.19 16.93
C LYS A 270 3.83 -14.08 18.16
N PRO A 271 3.28 -13.94 19.39
CA PRO A 271 4.08 -13.85 20.61
C PRO A 271 5.07 -15.02 20.76
N ALA A 272 4.62 -16.25 20.47
CA ALA A 272 5.49 -17.43 20.51
C ALA A 272 6.65 -17.37 19.49
N GLU A 273 6.40 -16.85 18.28
CA GLU A 273 7.47 -16.66 17.28
C GLU A 273 8.43 -15.54 17.68
N ALA A 274 7.93 -14.48 18.32
CA ALA A 274 8.76 -13.41 18.87
C ALA A 274 9.67 -13.94 19.98
N ALA A 275 9.10 -14.70 20.93
CA ALA A 275 9.86 -15.34 22.01
C ALA A 275 10.91 -16.32 21.46
N ALA A 276 10.57 -17.14 20.47
CA ALA A 276 11.51 -18.04 19.82
C ALA A 276 12.68 -17.29 19.14
N ARG A 277 12.43 -16.13 18.52
CA ARG A 277 13.51 -15.29 17.95
C ARG A 277 14.43 -14.71 19.01
N VAL A 278 13.87 -14.27 20.13
CA VAL A 278 14.66 -13.78 21.27
C VAL A 278 15.52 -14.91 21.84
N ALA A 279 14.97 -16.12 21.92
CA ALA A 279 15.72 -17.30 22.36
C ALA A 279 16.83 -17.70 21.37
N GLU A 280 16.56 -17.68 20.04
CA GLU A 280 17.55 -17.98 18.99
C GLU A 280 18.74 -17.00 18.98
N LEU A 281 18.54 -15.75 19.42
CA LEU A 281 19.62 -14.75 19.52
C LEU A 281 20.64 -15.08 20.62
N GLY A 282 20.30 -16.01 21.53
CA GLY A 282 21.13 -16.41 22.65
C GLY A 282 21.21 -15.36 23.74
N ASP A 283 21.56 -15.81 24.94
CA ASP A 283 21.75 -14.97 26.13
C ASP A 283 22.73 -13.81 25.88
N GLU A 284 23.73 -14.02 25.04
CA GLU A 284 24.82 -13.07 24.81
C GLU A 284 24.37 -11.78 24.10
N LYS A 285 23.46 -11.86 23.13
CA LYS A 285 22.93 -10.67 22.43
C LYS A 285 21.77 -10.01 23.18
N VAL A 286 21.01 -10.77 23.95
CA VAL A 286 19.95 -10.22 24.83
C VAL A 286 20.56 -9.44 25.99
N ARG A 287 21.81 -9.75 26.38
CA ARG A 287 22.54 -9.07 27.47
C ARG A 287 22.96 -7.62 27.16
N SER A 288 22.90 -7.15 25.92
CA SER A 288 23.22 -5.76 25.57
C SER A 288 21.95 -4.91 25.45
N VAL A 289 21.23 -4.73 26.55
CA VAL A 289 20.17 -3.72 26.62
C VAL A 289 20.83 -2.37 26.86
N SER A 290 20.94 -1.56 25.81
CA SER A 290 21.56 -0.23 25.85
C SER A 290 20.52 0.88 25.72
N CYS A 291 20.78 2.01 26.38
CA CYS A 291 19.98 3.22 26.31
C CYS A 291 19.87 3.69 24.85
N PRO A 292 18.67 3.95 24.33
CA PRO A 292 18.50 4.34 22.93
C PRO A 292 19.07 5.73 22.62
N ALA A 293 19.28 6.57 23.64
CA ALA A 293 19.82 7.92 23.47
C ALA A 293 21.37 7.92 23.47
N CYS A 294 22.00 7.44 24.55
CA CYS A 294 23.45 7.52 24.71
C CYS A 294 24.19 6.18 24.58
N ARG A 295 23.48 5.08 24.31
CA ARG A 295 24.01 3.70 24.22
C ARG A 295 24.61 3.14 25.52
N TYR A 296 24.43 3.81 26.66
CA TYR A 296 24.82 3.29 27.96
C TYR A 296 24.13 1.96 28.27
N SER A 297 24.87 0.95 28.76
CA SER A 297 24.28 -0.34 29.15
C SER A 297 23.32 -0.16 30.31
N LEU A 298 22.03 -0.45 30.12
CA LEU A 298 21.01 -0.39 31.16
C LEU A 298 20.98 -1.66 32.03
N ARG A 299 21.95 -2.56 31.85
CA ARG A 299 21.99 -3.84 32.54
C ARG A 299 22.29 -3.63 34.04
N GLY A 300 21.48 -4.27 34.89
CA GLY A 300 21.67 -4.24 36.34
C GLY A 300 21.11 -3.00 37.04
N LEU A 301 20.48 -2.08 36.29
CA LEU A 301 19.76 -0.97 36.89
C LEU A 301 18.38 -1.42 37.37
N PRO A 302 17.96 -1.03 38.59
CA PRO A 302 16.64 -1.37 39.12
C PRO A 302 15.51 -0.57 38.47
N GLU A 303 15.84 0.57 37.87
CA GLU A 303 14.90 1.49 37.24
C GLU A 303 15.16 1.57 35.73
N ALA A 304 14.09 1.74 34.95
CA ALA A 304 14.13 1.94 33.51
C ALA A 304 14.54 3.39 33.14
N ARG A 305 15.58 3.91 33.81
CA ARG A 305 16.12 5.25 33.61
C ARG A 305 17.63 5.20 33.37
N CYS A 306 18.09 5.90 32.34
CA CYS A 306 19.51 6.00 32.03
C CYS A 306 20.19 7.04 32.94
N PRO A 307 21.24 6.67 33.68
CA PRO A 307 21.94 7.60 34.57
C PRO A 307 22.76 8.64 33.79
N GLU A 308 23.22 8.33 32.58
CA GLU A 308 24.11 9.21 31.81
C GLU A 308 23.36 10.36 31.12
N CYS A 309 22.23 10.04 30.47
CA CYS A 309 21.52 11.03 29.64
C CYS A 309 20.12 11.37 30.19
N GLY A 310 19.73 10.79 31.32
CA GLY A 310 18.44 11.04 31.97
C GLY A 310 17.22 10.47 31.24
N TRP A 311 17.40 9.72 30.14
CA TRP A 311 16.30 9.10 29.40
C TRP A 311 15.51 8.15 30.32
N SER A 312 14.19 8.28 30.34
CA SER A 312 13.29 7.37 31.07
C SER A 312 12.26 6.77 30.11
N GLY A 313 11.98 5.49 30.28
CA GLY A 313 10.94 4.76 29.55
C GLY A 313 10.43 3.58 30.37
N THR A 314 9.51 2.81 29.82
CA THR A 314 9.11 1.53 30.45
C THR A 314 10.09 0.43 30.07
N ILE A 315 10.17 -0.64 30.88
CA ILE A 315 10.98 -1.83 30.54
C ILE A 315 10.52 -2.38 29.19
N ASP A 316 9.21 -2.38 28.93
CA ASP A 316 8.64 -2.81 27.66
C ASP A 316 9.14 -1.96 26.48
N GLU A 317 9.24 -0.64 26.64
CA GLU A 317 9.78 0.25 25.59
C GLU A 317 11.26 0.00 25.32
N ILE A 318 12.04 -0.27 26.37
CA ILE A 318 13.46 -0.60 26.25
C ILE A 318 13.62 -1.92 25.50
N VAL A 319 12.91 -2.96 25.95
CA VAL A 319 12.95 -4.29 25.35
C VAL A 319 12.45 -4.25 23.91
N GLU A 320 11.35 -3.55 23.64
CA GLU A 320 10.81 -3.38 22.29
C GLU A 320 11.84 -2.68 21.38
N ARG A 321 12.51 -1.63 21.84
CA ARG A 321 13.56 -0.95 21.05
C ARG A 321 14.78 -1.83 20.82
N SER A 322 15.30 -2.50 21.85
CA SER A 322 16.46 -3.40 21.72
C SER A 322 16.15 -4.59 20.80
N ILE A 323 14.95 -5.18 20.92
CA ILE A 323 14.49 -6.24 20.00
C ILE A 323 14.40 -5.71 18.57
N ASN A 324 13.84 -4.51 18.37
CA ASN A 324 13.73 -3.91 17.04
C ASN A 324 15.12 -3.63 16.43
N GLU A 325 16.07 -3.13 17.21
CA GLU A 325 17.46 -2.92 16.75
C GLU A 325 18.14 -4.24 16.37
N LEU A 326 18.02 -5.27 17.21
CA LEU A 326 18.59 -6.60 16.93
C LEU A 326 17.96 -7.24 15.68
N ILE A 327 16.64 -7.11 15.51
CA ILE A 327 15.93 -7.57 14.32
C ILE A 327 16.40 -6.79 13.08
N GLU A 328 16.63 -5.48 13.18
CA GLU A 328 17.13 -4.67 12.07
C GLU A 328 18.58 -4.97 11.70
N ILE A 329 19.43 -5.36 12.66
CA ILE A 329 20.79 -5.83 12.41
C ILE A 329 20.78 -7.20 11.72
N ALA A 330 19.84 -8.08 12.09
CA ALA A 330 19.73 -9.43 11.54
C ALA A 330 19.08 -9.48 10.14
N ALA A 331 18.45 -8.40 9.66
CA ALA A 331 17.62 -8.37 8.45
C ALA A 331 18.17 -7.52 7.29
#